data_AF-A0A1V2GU18-F1
#
_entry.id   AF-A0A1V2GU18-F1
#
_cell.length_a   1.000
_cell.length_b   1.000
_cell.length_c   1.000
_cell.angle_alpha   90.00
_cell.angle_beta   90.00
_cell.angle_gamma   90.00
#
_symmetry.space_group_name_H-M   'P 1'
#
loop_
_entity.id
_entity.type
_entity.pdbx_description
1 polymer ?
#
loop_
_entity_poly.entity_id
_entity_poly.type
_entity_poly.pdbx_seq_one_letter_code
_entity_poly.pdbx_strand_id
1 'polypeptide(L)'
;MAENETGSLPAAAPAAGAATRTIATSAAETRTAMEKSMDQITRGTEGFYKATEEAVEFSRGNLEALTKATQTYITGLQDLSKQAFAVMQGLNEQAVANAKALASVKSLKEAAEIQAGFAKAQLEKSMAEATKLNEAAFKLAEQSSAPIAARMTLAVEKFSRPTNLV
;
A
#
# COMPACT_ATOMS: atom_id res chain seq x y z
N MET A 1 -86.03 -66.00 1.11
CA MET A 1 -85.51 -64.96 0.19
C MET A 1 -84.22 -64.48 0.85
N ALA A 2 -83.05 -65.02 0.51
CA ALA A 2 -82.31 -64.82 -0.76
C ALA A 2 -82.14 -63.30 -1.00
N GLU A 3 -80.94 -62.74 -1.12
CA GLU A 3 -79.82 -63.20 -1.94
C GLU A 3 -78.44 -62.82 -1.37
N ASN A 4 -77.48 -63.66 -1.73
CA ASN A 4 -76.05 -63.52 -1.59
C ASN A 4 -75.52 -62.99 -2.92
N GLU A 5 -74.82 -61.85 -2.94
CA GLU A 5 -74.02 -61.43 -4.10
C GLU A 5 -72.56 -61.19 -3.71
N THR A 6 -71.75 -62.18 -4.05
CA THR A 6 -70.32 -62.10 -4.24
C THR A 6 -69.98 -61.23 -5.46
N GLY A 7 -69.28 -60.12 -5.24
CA GLY A 7 -68.68 -59.29 -6.28
C GLY A 7 -67.17 -59.07 -6.03
N SER A 8 -66.36 -59.66 -6.91
CA SER A 8 -64.95 -59.40 -7.28
C SER A 8 -64.04 -58.50 -6.41
N LEU A 9 -62.85 -59.02 -6.07
CA LEU A 9 -61.67 -58.31 -5.54
C LEU A 9 -61.17 -57.17 -6.47
N PRO A 10 -60.36 -56.22 -5.95
CA PRO A 10 -58.94 -56.29 -6.32
C PRO A 10 -57.95 -56.15 -5.15
N ALA A 11 -56.92 -57.00 -5.24
CA ALA A 11 -55.52 -56.86 -4.86
C ALA A 11 -55.05 -55.67 -3.98
N ALA A 12 -54.19 -56.02 -3.02
CA ALA A 12 -53.39 -55.07 -2.25
C ALA A 12 -52.37 -54.26 -3.09
N ALA A 13 -52.16 -53.02 -2.63
CA ALA A 13 -51.00 -52.11 -2.79
C ALA A 13 -50.91 -51.23 -4.07
N PRO A 14 -50.64 -49.92 -3.91
CA PRO A 14 -49.27 -49.48 -3.61
C PRO A 14 -49.19 -48.35 -2.55
N ALA A 15 -49.40 -48.66 -1.28
CA ALA A 15 -49.00 -47.74 -0.20
C ALA A 15 -47.47 -47.80 0.09
N ALA A 16 -46.81 -48.90 -0.29
CA ALA A 16 -45.38 -49.09 -0.06
C ALA A 16 -44.47 -48.29 -1.02
N GLY A 17 -44.92 -48.02 -2.25
CA GLY A 17 -44.12 -47.30 -3.26
C GLY A 17 -44.08 -45.78 -3.08
N ALA A 18 -45.20 -45.18 -2.66
CA ALA A 18 -45.28 -43.75 -2.38
C ALA A 18 -44.56 -43.40 -1.07
N ALA A 19 -44.76 -44.18 0.00
CA ALA A 19 -44.07 -43.97 1.27
C ALA A 19 -42.55 -44.14 1.16
N THR A 20 -42.06 -45.16 0.43
CA THR A 20 -40.61 -45.38 0.22
C THR A 20 -39.99 -44.28 -0.63
N ARG A 21 -40.70 -43.77 -1.64
CA ARG A 21 -40.22 -42.65 -2.48
C ARG A 21 -40.20 -41.34 -1.70
N THR A 22 -41.22 -41.03 -0.90
CA THR A 22 -41.24 -39.83 -0.05
C THR A 22 -40.16 -39.86 1.04
N ILE A 23 -39.87 -41.03 1.63
CA ILE A 23 -38.79 -41.19 2.62
C ILE A 23 -37.40 -41.12 1.96
N ALA A 24 -37.23 -41.68 0.76
CA ALA A 24 -35.96 -41.61 0.03
C ALA A 24 -35.67 -40.19 -0.51
N THR A 25 -36.69 -39.50 -1.02
CA THR A 25 -36.58 -38.10 -1.47
C THR A 25 -36.31 -37.18 -0.27
N SER A 26 -37.00 -37.37 0.86
CA SER A 26 -36.72 -36.58 2.07
C SER A 26 -35.34 -36.85 2.65
N ALA A 27 -34.83 -38.10 2.59
CA ALA A 27 -33.46 -38.42 3.01
C ALA A 27 -32.40 -37.83 2.08
N ALA A 28 -32.63 -37.82 0.76
CA ALA A 28 -31.72 -37.23 -0.23
C ALA A 28 -31.72 -35.69 -0.17
N GLU A 29 -32.89 -35.07 0.02
CA GLU A 29 -33.05 -33.63 0.24
C GLU A 29 -32.42 -33.21 1.57
N THR A 30 -32.60 -34.00 2.64
CA THR A 30 -31.95 -33.76 3.94
C THR A 30 -30.44 -33.87 3.84
N ARG A 31 -29.92 -34.88 3.13
CA ARG A 31 -28.48 -35.04 2.90
C ARG A 31 -27.91 -33.87 2.07
N THR A 32 -28.58 -33.46 1.01
CA THR A 32 -28.19 -32.31 0.19
C THR A 32 -28.23 -31.00 0.99
N ALA A 33 -29.24 -30.81 1.85
CA ALA A 33 -29.35 -29.67 2.74
C ALA A 33 -28.24 -29.66 3.81
N MET A 34 -27.92 -30.82 4.38
CA MET A 34 -26.78 -30.98 5.29
C MET A 34 -25.44 -30.70 4.59
N GLU A 35 -25.22 -31.23 3.38
CA GLU A 35 -24.01 -30.97 2.59
C GLU A 35 -23.86 -29.49 2.27
N LYS A 36 -24.93 -28.82 1.81
CA LYS A 36 -24.93 -27.37 1.58
C LYS A 36 -24.68 -26.58 2.87
N SER A 37 -25.27 -27.00 3.99
CA SER A 37 -25.07 -26.35 5.28
C SER A 37 -23.64 -26.51 5.78
N MET A 38 -23.04 -27.70 5.64
CA MET A 38 -21.64 -27.95 5.98
C MET A 38 -20.69 -27.18 5.06
N ASP A 39 -20.98 -27.11 3.77
CA ASP A 39 -20.23 -26.28 2.81
C ASP A 39 -20.29 -24.79 3.17
N GLN A 40 -21.47 -24.29 3.54
CA GLN A 40 -21.66 -22.90 3.97
C GLN A 40 -20.94 -22.59 5.27
N ILE A 41 -21.00 -23.50 6.26
CA ILE A 41 -20.27 -23.37 7.52
C ILE A 41 -18.76 -23.37 7.27
N THR A 42 -18.28 -24.28 6.41
CA THR A 42 -16.85 -24.38 6.06
C THR A 42 -16.37 -23.11 5.35
N ARG A 43 -17.09 -22.65 4.31
CA ARG A 43 -16.76 -21.42 3.58
C ARG A 43 -16.86 -20.18 4.46
N GLY A 44 -17.87 -20.11 5.35
CA GLY A 44 -18.01 -19.02 6.31
C GLY A 44 -16.84 -18.96 7.30
N THR A 45 -16.41 -20.12 7.78
CA THR A 45 -15.27 -20.26 8.69
C THR A 45 -13.96 -19.89 7.99
N GLU A 46 -13.70 -20.42 6.79
CA GLU A 46 -12.52 -20.08 5.98
C GLU A 46 -12.50 -18.59 5.60
N GLY A 47 -13.66 -18.03 5.24
CA GLY A 47 -13.82 -16.61 4.94
C GLY A 47 -13.51 -15.72 6.14
N PHE A 48 -13.95 -16.11 7.34
CA PHE A 48 -13.64 -15.40 8.57
C PHE A 48 -12.14 -15.43 8.90
N TYR A 49 -11.49 -16.59 8.78
CA TYR A 49 -10.05 -16.70 9.00
C TYR A 49 -9.26 -15.85 8.00
N LYS A 50 -9.60 -15.91 6.70
CA LYS A 50 -8.98 -15.10 5.66
C LYS A 50 -9.17 -13.60 5.91
N ALA A 51 -10.38 -13.17 6.26
CA ALA A 51 -10.65 -11.76 6.58
C ALA A 51 -9.84 -11.27 7.79
N THR A 52 -9.66 -12.13 8.80
CA THR A 52 -8.84 -11.82 9.98
C THR A 52 -7.36 -11.72 9.62
N GLU A 53 -6.84 -12.66 8.84
CA GLU A 53 -5.45 -12.65 8.35
C GLU A 53 -5.18 -11.40 7.50
N GLU A 54 -6.07 -11.08 6.56
CA GLU A 54 -5.96 -9.88 5.74
C GLU A 54 -6.01 -8.58 6.56
N ALA A 55 -6.83 -8.51 7.61
CA ALA A 55 -6.90 -7.36 8.50
C ALA A 55 -5.59 -7.16 9.30
N VAL A 56 -4.98 -8.27 9.75
CA VAL A 56 -3.68 -8.25 10.45
C VAL A 56 -2.58 -7.81 9.49
N GLU A 57 -2.49 -8.38 8.29
CA GLU A 57 -1.50 -7.98 7.28
C GLU A 57 -1.68 -6.53 6.83
N PHE A 58 -2.92 -6.07 6.66
CA PHE A 58 -3.21 -4.68 6.33
C PHE A 58 -2.73 -3.74 7.45
N SER A 59 -2.99 -4.09 8.70
CA SER A 59 -2.54 -3.30 9.86
C SER A 59 -1.01 -3.26 9.96
N ARG A 60 -0.34 -4.40 9.78
CA ARG A 60 1.12 -4.49 9.76
C ARG A 60 1.72 -3.64 8.64
N GLY A 61 1.16 -3.74 7.43
CA GLY A 61 1.62 -2.97 6.27
C GLY A 61 1.51 -1.44 6.48
N ASN A 62 0.53 -0.96 7.25
CA ASN A 62 0.45 0.46 7.61
C ASN A 62 1.60 0.89 8.52
N LEU A 63 1.95 0.05 9.51
CA LEU A 63 3.04 0.34 10.43
C LEU A 63 4.41 0.30 9.74
N GLU A 64 4.61 -0.66 8.83
CA GLU A 64 5.80 -0.71 7.98
C GLU A 64 5.91 0.51 7.07
N ALA A 65 4.80 0.95 6.47
CA ALA A 65 4.79 2.13 5.62
C ALA A 65 5.16 3.40 6.40
N LEU A 66 4.61 3.58 7.60
CA LEU A 66 4.99 4.70 8.48
C LEU A 66 6.47 4.64 8.84
N THR A 67 6.96 3.46 9.23
CA THR A 67 8.37 3.27 9.59
C THR A 67 9.29 3.62 8.43
N LYS A 68 8.99 3.14 7.21
CA LYS A 68 9.73 3.48 5.99
C LYS A 68 9.67 4.97 5.68
N ALA A 69 8.50 5.59 5.77
CA ALA A 69 8.34 7.04 5.58
C ALA A 69 9.22 7.85 6.55
N THR A 70 9.20 7.50 7.84
CA THR A 70 10.02 8.13 8.88
C THR A 70 11.51 7.92 8.62
N GLN A 71 11.93 6.71 8.28
CA GLN A 71 13.33 6.41 7.98
C GLN A 71 13.84 7.22 6.79
N THR A 72 13.06 7.28 5.71
CA THR A 72 13.37 8.09 4.52
C THR A 72 13.47 9.56 4.88
N TYR A 73 12.52 10.08 5.66
CA TYR A 73 12.54 11.47 6.11
C TYR A 73 13.81 11.80 6.91
N ILE A 74 14.15 10.99 7.91
CA ILE A 74 15.34 11.21 8.77
C ILE A 74 16.62 11.15 7.92
N THR A 75 16.74 10.14 7.05
CA THR A 75 17.92 9.97 6.19
C THR A 75 18.08 11.16 5.24
N GLY A 76 17.00 11.60 4.58
CA GLY A 76 17.07 12.75 3.68
C GLY A 76 17.34 14.06 4.41
N LEU A 77 16.86 14.22 5.65
CA LEU A 77 17.20 15.38 6.48
C LEU A 77 18.69 15.40 6.85
N GLN A 78 19.28 14.25 7.16
CA GLN A 78 20.72 14.13 7.38
C GLN A 78 21.51 14.50 6.11
N ASP A 79 21.05 14.07 4.94
CA ASP A 79 21.72 14.37 3.68
C ASP A 79 21.61 15.86 3.30
N LEU A 80 20.46 16.49 3.51
CA LEU A 80 20.30 17.95 3.40
C LEU A 80 21.25 18.69 4.35
N SER A 81 21.39 18.21 5.58
CA SER A 81 22.31 18.80 6.56
C SER A 81 23.76 18.71 6.09
N LYS A 82 24.20 17.55 5.58
CA LYS A 82 25.54 17.38 5.00
C LYS A 82 25.79 18.32 3.82
N GLN A 83 24.80 18.50 2.95
CA GLN A 83 24.89 19.44 1.83
C GLN A 83 25.07 20.88 2.32
N ALA A 84 24.28 21.30 3.33
CA ALA A 84 24.44 22.63 3.92
C ALA A 84 25.83 22.84 4.54
N PHE A 85 26.38 21.84 5.23
CA PHE A 85 27.75 21.88 5.74
C PHE A 85 28.79 21.97 4.61
N ALA A 86 28.61 21.22 3.52
CA ALA A 86 29.50 21.27 2.36
C ALA A 86 29.50 22.67 1.71
N VAL A 87 28.34 23.33 1.63
CA VAL A 87 28.24 24.72 1.17
C VAL A 87 29.07 25.65 2.06
N MET A 88 28.92 25.54 3.39
CA MET A 88 29.69 26.35 4.35
C MET A 88 31.20 26.13 4.22
N GLN A 89 31.65 24.87 4.12
CA GLN A 89 33.05 24.55 3.92
C GLN A 89 33.56 25.16 2.60
N GLY A 90 32.79 25.03 1.53
CA GLY A 90 33.13 25.61 0.22
C GLY A 90 33.23 27.14 0.25
N LEU A 91 32.44 27.83 1.07
CA LEU A 91 32.55 29.28 1.27
C LEU A 91 33.87 29.65 1.97
N ASN A 92 34.29 28.87 2.96
CA ASN A 92 35.55 29.11 3.67
C ASN A 92 36.78 28.89 2.75
N GLU A 93 36.77 27.82 1.96
CA GLU A 93 37.81 27.55 0.95
C GLU A 93 37.91 28.68 -0.08
N GLN A 94 36.76 29.19 -0.53
CA GLN A 94 36.68 30.33 -1.44
C GLN A 94 37.20 31.63 -0.83
N ALA A 95 36.90 31.90 0.45
CA ALA A 95 37.42 33.08 1.14
C ALA A 95 38.95 33.04 1.23
N VAL A 96 39.53 31.89 1.58
CA VAL A 96 40.99 31.70 1.62
C VAL A 96 41.61 31.87 0.23
N ALA A 97 40.99 31.30 -0.81
CA ALA A 97 41.44 31.46 -2.19
C ALA A 97 41.43 32.93 -2.63
N ASN A 98 40.36 33.66 -2.32
CA ASN A 98 40.24 35.08 -2.66
C ASN A 98 41.29 35.92 -1.91
N ALA A 99 41.51 35.66 -0.61
CA ALA A 99 42.53 36.36 0.17
C ALA A 99 43.94 36.16 -0.41
N LYS A 100 44.29 34.93 -0.81
CA LYS A 100 45.57 34.64 -1.48
C LYS A 100 45.68 35.35 -2.82
N ALA A 101 44.61 35.35 -3.61
CA ALA A 101 44.57 36.02 -4.90
C ALA A 101 44.80 37.53 -4.75
N LEU A 102 44.08 38.18 -3.82
CA LEU A 102 44.24 39.60 -3.51
C LEU A 102 45.63 39.94 -2.95
N ALA A 103 46.23 39.07 -2.14
CA ALA A 103 47.58 39.31 -1.62
C ALA A 103 48.68 39.26 -2.72
N SER A 104 48.37 38.69 -3.89
CA SER A 104 49.32 38.54 -5.00
C SER A 104 49.27 39.66 -6.04
N VAL A 105 48.25 40.52 -6.01
CA VAL A 105 48.09 41.61 -6.99
C VAL A 105 49.03 42.77 -6.72
N LYS A 106 49.42 43.48 -7.78
CA LYS A 106 50.35 44.61 -7.72
C LYS A 106 49.66 45.96 -7.94
N SER A 107 48.37 45.94 -8.30
CA SER A 107 47.59 47.14 -8.59
C SER A 107 46.14 47.03 -8.13
N LEU A 108 45.50 48.19 -7.90
CA LEU A 108 44.07 48.27 -7.56
C LEU A 108 43.17 47.77 -8.71
N LYS A 109 43.61 47.91 -9.96
CA LYS A 109 42.88 47.43 -11.13
C LYS A 109 42.78 45.89 -11.12
N GLU A 110 43.91 45.21 -10.90
CA GLU A 110 43.94 43.74 -10.79
C GLU A 110 43.08 43.25 -9.60
N ALA A 111 43.12 43.94 -8.47
CA ALA A 111 42.27 43.64 -7.33
C ALA A 111 40.77 43.76 -7.67
N ALA A 112 40.38 44.82 -8.39
CA ALA A 112 38.99 45.02 -8.81
C ALA A 112 38.52 43.95 -9.81
N GLU A 113 39.37 43.54 -10.74
CA GLU A 113 39.09 42.45 -11.69
C GLU A 113 38.87 41.10 -10.96
N ILE A 114 39.72 40.78 -9.98
CA ILE A 114 39.56 39.58 -9.14
C ILE A 114 38.25 39.63 -8.36
N GLN A 115 37.95 40.76 -7.70
CA GLN A 115 36.74 40.89 -6.91
C GLN A 115 35.47 40.81 -7.76
N ALA A 116 35.48 41.36 -8.98
CA ALA A 116 34.38 41.24 -9.94
C ALA A 116 34.19 39.78 -10.43
N GLY A 117 35.29 39.09 -10.74
CA GLY A 117 35.27 37.66 -11.09
C GLY A 117 34.73 36.80 -9.95
N PHE A 118 35.16 37.06 -8.72
CA PHE A 118 34.67 36.40 -7.52
C PHE A 118 33.16 36.64 -7.32
N ALA A 119 32.70 37.89 -7.41
CA ALA A 119 31.28 38.21 -7.26
C ALA A 119 30.41 37.46 -8.28
N LYS A 120 30.83 37.41 -9.55
CA LYS A 120 30.14 36.66 -10.59
C LYS A 120 30.12 35.16 -10.27
N ALA A 121 31.26 34.57 -9.94
CA ALA A 121 31.37 33.16 -9.60
C ALA A 121 30.51 32.79 -8.37
N GLN A 122 30.45 33.65 -7.36
CA GLN A 122 29.62 33.44 -6.18
C GLN A 122 28.13 33.51 -6.50
N LEU A 123 27.70 34.40 -7.40
CA LEU A 123 26.32 34.45 -7.85
C LEU A 123 25.92 33.14 -8.57
N GLU A 124 26.73 32.71 -9.53
CA GLU A 124 26.50 31.46 -10.29
C GLU A 124 26.46 30.25 -9.35
N LYS A 125 27.42 30.14 -8.43
CA LYS A 125 27.47 29.06 -7.44
C LYS A 125 26.27 29.11 -6.50
N SER A 126 25.89 30.28 -5.99
CA SER A 126 24.76 30.41 -5.06
C SER A 126 23.45 29.99 -5.70
N MET A 127 23.23 30.37 -6.97
CA MET A 127 22.07 29.92 -7.73
C MET A 127 22.07 28.39 -7.90
N ALA A 128 23.22 27.80 -8.25
CA ALA A 128 23.33 26.35 -8.41
C ALA A 128 23.09 25.58 -7.11
N GLU A 129 23.65 26.03 -5.98
CA GLU A 129 23.43 25.41 -4.67
C GLU A 129 21.99 25.58 -4.18
N ALA A 130 21.37 26.75 -4.41
CA ALA A 130 19.97 26.97 -4.07
C ALA A 130 19.04 26.03 -4.85
N THR A 131 19.29 25.86 -6.16
CA THR A 131 18.54 24.90 -6.99
C THR A 131 18.71 23.47 -6.46
N LYS A 132 19.93 23.03 -6.17
CA LYS A 132 20.20 21.69 -5.61
C LYS A 132 19.49 21.45 -4.28
N LEU A 133 19.55 22.42 -3.35
CA LEU A 133 18.90 22.30 -2.05
C LEU A 133 17.37 22.21 -2.20
N ASN A 134 16.78 23.00 -3.09
CA ASN A 134 15.35 22.94 -3.38
C ASN A 134 14.96 21.59 -3.98
N GLU A 135 15.68 21.10 -5.00
CA GLU A 135 15.44 19.78 -5.60
C GLU A 135 15.55 18.66 -4.56
N ALA A 136 16.57 18.70 -3.70
CA ALA A 136 16.76 17.74 -2.63
C ALA A 136 15.60 17.77 -1.62
N ALA A 137 15.12 18.96 -1.25
CA ALA A 137 13.98 19.12 -0.35
C ALA A 137 12.67 18.60 -0.96
N PHE A 138 12.40 18.89 -2.23
CA PHE A 138 11.24 18.36 -2.95
C PHE A 138 11.30 16.83 -3.03
N LYS A 139 12.45 16.29 -3.39
CA LYS A 139 12.66 14.84 -3.47
C LYS A 139 12.46 14.17 -2.12
N LEU A 140 12.92 14.79 -1.03
CA LEU A 140 12.69 14.27 0.32
C LEU A 140 11.19 14.22 0.65
N ALA A 141 10.43 15.26 0.33
CA ALA A 141 8.99 15.30 0.55
C ALA A 141 8.26 14.21 -0.26
N GLU A 142 8.63 14.04 -1.54
CA GLU A 142 8.09 12.99 -2.40
C GLU A 142 8.41 11.59 -1.87
N GLN A 143 9.68 11.32 -1.59
CA GLN A 143 10.13 10.00 -1.15
C GLN A 143 9.62 9.62 0.24
N SER A 144 9.47 10.59 1.15
CA SER A 144 8.94 10.35 2.49
C SER A 144 7.43 10.12 2.51
N SER A 145 6.68 10.72 1.59
CA SER A 145 5.22 10.54 1.48
C SER A 145 4.82 9.31 0.67
N ALA A 146 5.67 8.84 -0.26
CA ALA A 146 5.39 7.73 -1.16
C ALA A 146 4.90 6.43 -0.47
N PRO A 147 5.48 5.96 0.67
CA PRO A 147 4.99 4.75 1.35
C PRO A 147 3.54 4.87 1.80
N ILE A 148 3.14 6.06 2.27
CA ILE A 148 1.76 6.33 2.73
C ILE A 148 0.82 6.40 1.52
N ALA A 149 1.23 7.07 0.44
CA ALA A 149 0.46 7.14 -0.79
C ALA A 149 0.17 5.73 -1.35
N ALA A 150 1.16 4.83 -1.33
CA ALA A 150 0.98 3.44 -1.74
C ALA A 150 -0.06 2.70 -0.87
N ARG A 151 -0.12 2.96 0.44
CA ARG A 151 -1.15 2.38 1.33
C ARG A 151 -2.55 2.87 0.99
N MET A 152 -2.69 4.14 0.63
CA MET A 152 -3.97 4.70 0.19
C MET A 152 -4.45 4.02 -1.11
N THR A 153 -3.56 3.86 -2.09
CA THR A 153 -3.86 3.13 -3.33
C THR A 153 -4.30 1.69 -3.05
N LEU A 154 -3.56 0.96 -2.22
CA LEU A 154 -3.90 -0.41 -1.85
C LEU A 154 -5.25 -0.50 -1.12
N ALA A 155 -5.58 0.47 -0.26
CA ALA A 155 -6.88 0.53 0.40
C ALA A 155 -7.99 0.71 -0.64
N VAL A 156 -7.84 1.67 -1.55
CA VAL A 156 -8.79 1.90 -2.65
C VAL A 156 -8.98 0.62 -3.48
N GLU A 157 -7.92 -0.05 -3.91
CA GLU A 157 -7.99 -1.31 -4.66
C GLU A 157 -8.66 -2.47 -3.90
N LYS A 158 -8.53 -2.51 -2.57
CA LYS A 158 -9.18 -3.52 -1.74
C LYS A 158 -10.68 -3.27 -1.59
N PHE A 159 -11.11 -2.01 -1.43
CA PHE A 159 -12.51 -1.67 -1.15
C PHE A 159 -13.33 -1.29 -2.38
N SER A 160 -12.70 -0.97 -3.51
CA SER A 160 -13.38 -0.67 -4.79
C SER A 160 -13.67 -1.90 -5.64
N ARG A 161 -13.13 -3.07 -5.30
CA ARG A 161 -13.46 -4.33 -5.99
C ARG A 161 -14.91 -4.71 -5.65
N PRO A 162 -15.77 -4.97 -6.65
CA PRO A 162 -17.13 -5.41 -6.39
C PRO A 162 -17.10 -6.72 -5.61
N THR A 163 -17.61 -6.68 -4.38
CA THR A 163 -17.85 -7.85 -3.54
C THR A 163 -18.91 -8.71 -4.20
N ASN A 164 -18.49 -9.75 -4.94
CA ASN A 164 -19.35 -10.89 -5.24
C ASN A 164 -19.49 -11.72 -3.95
N LEU A 165 -20.25 -11.19 -3.00
CA LEU A 165 -20.81 -11.97 -1.90
C LEU A 165 -21.95 -12.80 -2.50
N VAL A 166 -21.64 -14.05 -2.84
CA VAL A 166 -22.60 -15.14 -3.08
C VAL A 166 -22.75 -15.91 -1.78
#